data_AF-A0A6J6G7T3-F1
#
_entry.id   AF-A0A6J6G7T3-F1
#
_cell.length_a   1.000
_cell.length_b   1.000
_cell.length_c   1.000
_cell.angle_alpha   90.00
_cell.angle_beta   90.00
_cell.angle_gamma   90.00
#
_symmetry.space_group_name_H-M   'P 1'
#
loop_
_entity.id
_entity.type
_entity.pdbx_description
1 polymer ?
#
loop_
_entity_poly.entity_id
_entity_poly.type
_entity_poly.pdbx_seq_one_letter_code
_entity_poly.pdbx_strand_id
1 'polypeptide(L)' 'MFVLNYKENHLCDWVYEIEPTPNGCRLTHAWVAGTHWEQFAPFGKDISGVEDRATHNLRTMGVTLDNLLKAVK' A
#
# COMPACT_ATOMS: atom_id res chain seq x y z
N MET A 1 -10.35 -2.34 0.26
CA MET A 1 -9.35 -2.14 -0.82
C MET A 1 -9.48 -0.72 -1.32
N PHE A 2 -8.37 -0.01 -1.45
CA PHE A 2 -8.30 1.31 -2.08
C PHE A 2 -7.52 1.20 -3.38
N VAL A 3 -8.07 1.74 -4.46
CA VAL A 3 -7.49 1.61 -5.80
C VAL A 3 -6.96 2.96 -6.25
N LEU A 4 -5.76 2.98 -6.82
CA LEU A 4 -5.25 4.14 -7.54
C LEU A 4 -5.43 3.93 -9.04
N ASN A 5 -6.30 4.74 -9.64
CA ASN A 5 -6.44 4.85 -11.09
C ASN A 5 -5.92 6.21 -11.56
N TYR A 6 -5.29 6.25 -12.72
CA TYR A 6 -4.99 7.49 -13.45
C TYR A 6 -5.60 7.43 -14.84
N LYS A 7 -6.64 8.23 -15.05
CA LYS A 7 -7.54 8.08 -16.21
C LYS A 7 -8.08 6.63 -16.24
N GLU A 8 -7.92 5.92 -17.35
CA GLU A 8 -8.33 4.52 -17.53
C GLU A 8 -7.28 3.51 -17.06
N ASN A 9 -6.12 3.97 -16.57
CA ASN A 9 -5.03 3.08 -16.16
C ASN A 9 -5.17 2.69 -14.69
N HIS A 10 -5.24 1.38 -14.45
CA HIS A 10 -5.16 0.79 -13.12
C HIS A 10 -3.70 0.71 -12.66
N LEU A 11 -3.33 1.54 -11.69
CA LEU A 11 -1.94 1.70 -11.24
C LEU A 11 -1.60 0.80 -10.06
N CYS A 12 -2.43 0.73 -9.03
CA CYS A 12 -2.20 -0.18 -7.89
C CYS A 12 -3.42 -0.32 -6.98
N ASP A 13 -3.40 -1.38 -6.18
CA ASP A 13 -4.33 -1.61 -5.08
C ASP A 13 -3.62 -1.58 -3.74
N TRP A 14 -4.27 -0.94 -2.76
CA TRP A 14 -3.92 -0.98 -1.34
C TRP A 14 -4.96 -1.85 -0.62
N VAL A 15 -4.50 -2.98 -0.08
CA VAL A 15 -5.36 -4.02 0.46
C VAL A 15 -5.13 -4.13 1.96
N TYR A 16 -6.22 -4.10 2.72
CA TYR A 16 -6.23 -4.42 4.14
C TYR A 16 -7.09 -5.66 4.32
N GLU A 17 -6.50 -6.72 4.84
CA GLU A 17 -7.18 -7.94 5.23
C GLU A 17 -7.24 -8.00 6.75
N ILE A 18 -8.45 -8.17 7.28
CA ILE A 18 -8.71 -8.16 8.72
C ILE A 18 -9.32 -9.49 9.10
N GLU A 19 -8.60 -10.25 9.91
CA GLU A 19 -9.02 -11.57 10.35
C GLU A 19 -9.26 -11.55 11.87
N PRO A 20 -10.41 -12.01 12.35
CA PRO A 20 -10.68 -12.05 13.79
C PRO A 20 -9.75 -13.03 14.50
N THR A 21 -9.38 -12.71 15.73
CA THR A 21 -8.64 -13.58 16.65
C THR A 21 -9.34 -13.54 18.02
N PRO A 22 -9.10 -14.48 18.94
CA PRO A 22 -9.73 -14.46 20.27
C PRO A 22 -9.53 -13.16 21.06
N ASN A 23 -8.42 -12.43 20.80
CA ASN A 23 -8.02 -11.25 21.56
C ASN A 23 -8.03 -9.95 20.72
N GLY A 24 -8.66 -9.94 19.54
CA GLY A 24 -8.64 -8.79 18.64
C GLY A 24 -8.69 -9.21 17.16
N CYS A 25 -7.85 -8.60 16.32
CA CYS A 25 -7.73 -9.01 14.93
C CYS A 25 -6.26 -9.09 14.48
N ARG A 26 -6.01 -9.90 13.45
CA ARG A 26 -4.80 -9.82 12.64
C ARG A 26 -5.11 -8.92 11.45
N LEU A 27 -4.31 -7.87 11.28
CA LEU A 27 -4.39 -6.95 10.15
C LEU A 27 -3.19 -7.19 9.23
N THR A 28 -3.46 -7.56 7.99
CA THR A 28 -2.45 -7.66 6.93
C THR A 28 -2.65 -6.49 5.97
N HIS A 29 -1.57 -5.76 5.68
CA HIS A 29 -1.58 -4.65 4.72
C HIS A 29 -0.66 -4.99 3.55
N ALA A 30 -1.18 -4.86 2.33
CA ALA A 30 -0.45 -5.13 1.11
C ALA A 30 -0.63 -4.00 0.09
N TRP A 31 0.42 -3.80 -0.71
CA TRP A 31 0.39 -3.01 -1.93
C TRP A 31 0.55 -3.96 -3.11
N VAL A 32 -0.33 -3.86 -4.10
CA VAL A 32 -0.34 -4.71 -5.29
C VAL A 32 -0.23 -3.83 -6.52
N ALA A 33 0.76 -4.11 -7.37
CA ALA A 33 0.92 -3.41 -8.64
C ALA A 33 -0.30 -3.69 -9.55
N GLY A 34 -0.89 -2.62 -10.10
CA GLY A 34 -1.94 -2.72 -11.09
C GLY A 34 -1.38 -3.08 -12.47
N THR A 35 -2.27 -3.46 -13.39
CA THR A 35 -1.89 -3.93 -14.74
C THR A 35 -1.12 -2.89 -15.56
N HIS A 36 -1.25 -1.60 -15.25
CA HIS A 36 -0.58 -0.51 -15.96
C HIS A 36 0.59 0.10 -15.16
N TRP A 37 0.97 -0.53 -14.03
CA TRP A 37 2.00 0.00 -13.13
C TRP A 37 3.35 0.16 -13.81
N GLU A 38 3.82 -0.87 -14.53
CA GLU A 38 5.16 -0.89 -15.11
C GLU A 38 5.38 0.25 -16.12
N GLN A 39 4.34 0.60 -16.87
CA GLN A 39 4.36 1.70 -17.84
C GLN A 39 4.40 3.07 -17.14
N PHE A 40 3.79 3.17 -15.96
CA PHE A 40 3.72 4.41 -15.17
C PHE A 40 4.93 4.60 -14.26
N ALA A 41 5.56 3.53 -13.77
CA ALA A 41 6.59 3.57 -12.74
C ALA A 41 7.76 4.53 -13.05
N PRO A 42 8.27 4.65 -14.30
CA PRO A 42 9.31 5.62 -14.64
C PRO A 42 8.87 7.07 -14.42
N PHE A 43 7.70 7.45 -14.95
CA PHE A 43 7.17 8.81 -14.79
C PHE A 43 6.80 9.12 -13.34
N GLY A 44 6.23 8.13 -12.65
CA GLY A 44 5.89 8.26 -11.25
C GLY A 44 7.13 8.56 -10.40
N LYS A 45 8.32 8.04 -10.77
CA LYS A 45 9.56 8.26 -10.01
C LYS A 45 9.92 9.75 -10.02
N ASP A 46 9.89 10.37 -11.19
CA ASP A 46 10.22 11.80 -11.35
C ASP A 46 9.21 12.71 -10.62
N ILE A 47 7.93 12.34 -10.60
CA ILE A 47 6.89 13.12 -9.91
C ILE A 47 7.01 13.01 -8.39
N SER A 48 7.28 11.81 -7.87
CA SER A 48 7.24 11.53 -6.43
C SER A 48 8.59 11.62 -5.73
N GLY A 49 9.70 11.58 -6.48
CA GLY A 49 11.05 11.43 -5.94
C GLY A 49 11.35 10.06 -5.33
N VAL A 50 10.47 9.06 -5.49
CA VAL A 50 10.65 7.71 -4.92
C VAL A 50 11.26 6.78 -5.97
N GLU A 51 12.54 6.46 -5.79
CA GLU A 51 13.34 5.54 -6.61
C GLU A 51 12.82 4.09 -6.52
N ASP A 52 12.86 3.50 -5.33
CA ASP A 52 12.38 2.14 -5.06
C ASP A 52 11.07 2.19 -4.29
N ARG A 53 9.98 1.99 -5.03
CA ARG A 53 8.63 2.03 -4.46
C ARG A 53 8.27 0.81 -3.64
N ALA A 54 8.79 -0.37 -3.98
CA ALA A 54 8.49 -1.57 -3.22
C ALA A 54 9.05 -1.43 -1.79
N THR A 55 10.32 -1.06 -1.68
CA THR A 55 10.97 -0.83 -0.37
C THR A 55 10.36 0.36 0.37
N HIS A 56 10.04 1.45 -0.34
CA HIS A 56 9.39 2.61 0.28
C HIS A 56 8.02 2.24 0.87
N ASN A 57 7.15 1.60 0.07
CA ASN A 57 5.81 1.22 0.49
C ASN A 57 5.85 0.20 1.63
N LEU A 58 6.72 -0.81 1.58
CA LEU A 58 6.85 -1.79 2.66
C LEU A 58 7.16 -1.10 4.00
N ARG A 59 8.09 -0.14 4.00
CA ARG A 59 8.47 0.62 5.18
C ARG A 59 7.32 1.46 5.73
N THR A 60 6.64 2.21 4.85
CA THR A 60 5.56 3.10 5.28
C THR A 60 4.32 2.31 5.72
N MET A 61 4.00 1.19 5.07
CA MET A 61 2.97 0.26 5.53
C MET A 61 3.27 -0.26 6.94
N GLY A 62 4.53 -0.59 7.25
CA GLY A 62 4.95 -0.97 8.61
C GLY A 62 4.67 0.13 9.63
N VAL A 63 5.03 1.39 9.32
CA VAL A 63 4.74 2.55 10.18
C VAL A 63 3.23 2.73 10.39
N THR A 64 2.42 2.54 9.34
CA THR A 64 0.96 2.58 9.45
C THR A 64 0.45 1.52 10.42
N LEU A 65 0.90 0.26 10.29
CA LEU A 65 0.50 -0.82 11.19
C LEU A 65 0.91 -0.54 12.65
N ASP A 66 2.13 -0.03 12.88
CA ASP A 66 2.60 0.37 14.21
C ASP A 66 1.73 1.47 14.83
N ASN A 67 1.31 2.45 14.02
CA ASN A 67 0.45 3.53 14.49
C ASN A 67 -0.96 3.05 14.79
N LEU A 68 -1.49 2.09 14.02
CA LEU A 68 -2.77 1.45 14.34
C LEU A 68 -2.69 0.71 15.68
N LEU A 69 -1.61 -0.03 15.94
CA LEU A 69 -1.38 -0.69 17.22
C LEU A 69 -1.31 0.29 18.40
N LYS A 70 -0.77 1.49 18.19
CA LYS A 70 -0.74 2.55 19.22
C LYS A 70 -2.11 3.18 19.45
N ALA A 71 -2.91 3.34 18.40
CA ALA A 71 -4.21 4.00 18.47
C ALA A 71 -5.32 3.13 19.10
N VAL A 72 -5.16 1.80 19.09
CA VAL A 72 -6.09 0.86 19.73
C VAL A 72 -5.74 0.52 21.18
N LYS A 73 -4.64 1.06 21.71
CA LYS A 73 -4.30 1.02 23.13
C LYS A 73 -4.98 2.16 23.88
#